data_AF-A0A7W8C8N7-F1
#
_entry.id   AF-A0A7W8C8N7-F1
#
_cell.length_a   1.000
_cell.length_b   1.000
_cell.length_c   1.000
_cell.angle_alpha   90.00
_cell.angle_beta   90.00
_cell.angle_gamma   90.00
#
_symmetry.space_group_name_H-M   'P 1'
#
loop_
_entity.id
_entity.type
_entity.pdbx_description
1 polymer ?
#
loop_
_entity_poly.entity_id
_entity_poly.type
_entity_poly.pdbx_seq_one_letter_code
_entity_poly.pdbx_strand_id
1 'polypeptide(L)'
;MRALQRCGAMNVLLGGNPSRSRGEESLAAWLENGHPALAFDDGRHPVARAAASAGFGPADQLSMVNVALQVETLTSHPLVENPHLRGELDVFGVFYDIPSATVLRIRPTTIDSMELVSPEPSGGW
;
A
#
# COMPACT_ATOMS: atom_id res chain seq x y z
N MET A 1 3.26 9.88 18.21
CA MET A 1 3.67 9.92 16.79
C MET A 1 4.38 8.60 16.51
N ARG A 2 3.84 7.73 15.65
CA ARG A 2 4.49 6.43 15.36
C ARG A 2 5.82 6.67 14.65
N ALA A 3 6.84 5.90 15.00
CA ALA A 3 8.19 6.05 14.46
C ALA A 3 8.18 5.86 12.94
N LEU A 4 9.03 6.63 12.25
CA LEU A 4 9.03 6.84 10.80
C LEU A 4 9.29 5.53 10.03
N GLN A 5 8.21 4.80 9.71
CA GLN A 5 8.16 4.11 8.43
C GLN A 5 8.15 5.14 7.33
N ARG A 6 8.98 4.92 6.32
CA ARG A 6 8.93 5.73 5.11
C ARG A 6 9.39 4.86 3.95
N CYS A 7 8.46 4.48 3.09
CA CYS A 7 8.82 3.90 1.81
C CYS A 7 9.73 4.89 1.05
N GLY A 8 10.94 4.45 0.69
CA GLY A 8 11.91 5.28 -0.04
C GLY A 8 11.34 5.85 -1.34
N ALA A 9 10.58 5.03 -2.08
CA ALA A 9 9.87 5.45 -3.28
C ALA A 9 8.87 6.59 -3.02
N MET A 10 8.03 6.45 -1.98
CA MET A 10 7.03 7.48 -1.64
C MET A 10 7.68 8.79 -1.17
N ASN A 11 8.83 8.72 -0.50
CA ASN A 11 9.59 9.94 -0.19
C ASN A 11 10.11 10.63 -1.43
N VAL A 12 10.58 9.89 -2.43
CA VAL A 12 11.05 10.48 -3.70
C VAL A 12 9.87 11.11 -4.44
N LEU A 13 8.71 10.45 -4.45
CA LEU A 13 7.47 10.98 -5.03
C LEU A 13 7.00 12.26 -4.33
N LEU A 14 7.07 12.34 -3.01
CA LEU A 14 6.72 13.54 -2.24
C LEU A 14 7.76 14.66 -2.36
N GLY A 15 9.05 14.31 -2.44
CA GLY A 15 10.15 15.26 -2.39
C GLY A 15 10.51 15.87 -3.75
N GLY A 16 10.13 15.23 -4.86
CA GLY A 16 10.44 15.67 -6.22
C GLY A 16 11.96 15.70 -6.46
N ASN A 17 12.55 14.60 -6.92
CA ASN A 17 13.99 14.54 -7.19
C ASN A 17 14.27 14.37 -8.69
N PRO A 18 14.98 15.31 -9.35
CA PRO A 18 15.35 15.13 -10.74
C PRO A 18 16.44 14.06 -10.90
N SER A 19 16.24 13.09 -11.78
CA SER A 19 17.21 12.03 -12.10
C SER A 19 18.51 12.61 -12.67
N ARG A 20 19.67 12.10 -12.22
CA ARG A 20 21.01 12.61 -12.59
C ARG A 20 21.88 11.54 -13.27
N SER A 21 21.38 10.33 -13.45
CA SER A 21 22.05 9.19 -14.05
C SER A 21 21.07 8.26 -14.75
N ARG A 22 21.56 7.41 -15.66
CA ARG A 22 20.72 6.43 -16.38
C ARG A 22 20.00 5.45 -15.44
N GLY A 23 20.63 5.07 -14.33
CA GLY A 23 19.98 4.24 -13.31
C GLY A 23 18.82 4.95 -12.62
N GLU A 24 18.96 6.26 -12.37
CA GLU A 24 17.89 7.10 -11.82
C GLU A 24 16.80 7.41 -12.85
N GLU A 25 17.09 7.40 -14.15
CA GLU A 25 16.07 7.52 -15.21
C GLU A 25 15.16 6.29 -15.23
N SER A 26 15.71 5.07 -15.21
CA SER A 26 14.91 3.84 -15.13
C SER A 26 14.09 3.78 -13.83
N LEU A 27 14.66 4.24 -12.72
CA LEU A 27 13.94 4.34 -11.45
C LEU A 27 12.83 5.38 -11.53
N ALA A 28 13.06 6.55 -12.13
CA ALA A 28 12.02 7.58 -12.31
C ALA A 28 10.86 7.07 -13.17
N ALA A 29 11.15 6.42 -14.30
CA ALA A 29 10.13 5.80 -15.15
C ALA A 29 9.31 4.75 -14.38
N TRP A 30 9.95 3.97 -13.51
CA TRP A 30 9.23 3.05 -12.63
C TRP A 30 8.33 3.78 -11.63
N LEU A 31 8.84 4.85 -11.00
CA LEU A 31 8.12 5.66 -10.02
C LEU A 31 6.89 6.38 -10.60
N GLU A 32 6.84 6.61 -11.91
CA GLU A 32 5.66 7.16 -12.58
C GLU A 32 4.38 6.35 -12.33
N ASN A 33 4.51 5.03 -12.12
CA ASN A 33 3.37 4.16 -11.75
C ASN A 33 2.76 4.52 -10.38
N GLY A 34 3.51 5.22 -9.52
CA GLY A 34 3.03 5.75 -8.25
C GLY A 34 2.44 7.16 -8.34
N HIS A 35 2.51 7.84 -9.50
CA HIS A 35 1.93 9.17 -9.68
C HIS A 35 0.41 9.23 -9.45
N PRO A 36 -0.40 8.22 -9.82
CA PRO A 36 -1.81 8.20 -9.45
C PRO A 36 -2.01 8.33 -7.94
N ALA A 37 -1.13 7.75 -7.11
CA ALA A 37 -1.21 7.90 -5.65
C ALA A 37 -1.03 9.36 -5.19
N LEU A 38 -0.23 10.16 -5.92
CA LEU A 38 -0.05 11.60 -5.65
C LEU A 38 -1.29 12.43 -6.00
N ALA A 39 -2.07 12.01 -7.01
CA ALA A 39 -3.28 12.71 -7.45
C ALA A 39 -4.41 12.72 -6.40
N PHE A 40 -4.25 11.98 -5.30
CA PHE A 40 -5.21 11.93 -4.19
C PHE A 40 -5.05 13.04 -3.13
N ASP A 41 -4.25 14.05 -3.48
CA ASP A 41 -4.40 15.47 -3.13
C ASP A 41 -4.63 15.75 -1.64
N ASP A 42 -3.52 15.82 -0.89
CA ASP A 42 -3.48 16.41 0.46
C ASP A 42 -4.44 15.76 1.47
N GLY A 43 -4.63 14.44 1.37
CA GLY A 43 -5.37 13.66 2.36
C GLY A 43 -6.87 13.50 2.05
N ARG A 44 -7.34 13.78 0.84
CA ARG A 44 -8.76 13.54 0.47
C ARG A 44 -9.10 12.08 0.21
N HIS A 45 -8.13 11.19 0.03
CA HIS A 45 -8.41 9.76 -0.08
C HIS A 45 -8.94 9.19 1.26
N PRO A 46 -10.00 8.35 1.26
CA PRO A 46 -10.48 7.71 2.49
C PRO A 46 -9.39 6.93 3.24
N VAL A 47 -8.53 6.18 2.53
CA VAL A 47 -7.39 5.47 3.14
C VAL A 47 -6.37 6.44 3.74
N ALA A 48 -6.08 7.57 3.08
CA ALA A 48 -5.16 8.58 3.63
C ALA A 48 -5.72 9.19 4.93
N ARG A 49 -7.02 9.51 4.97
CA ARG A 49 -7.69 9.99 6.20
C ARG A 49 -7.68 8.95 7.32
N ALA A 50 -7.92 7.69 6.99
CA ALA A 50 -7.89 6.60 7.96
C ALA A 50 -6.48 6.41 8.54
N ALA A 51 -5.46 6.44 7.68
CA ALA A 51 -4.06 6.38 8.07
C ALA A 51 -3.62 7.59 8.92
N ALA A 52 -4.01 8.81 8.53
CA ALA A 52 -3.77 10.01 9.30
C ALA A 52 -4.41 9.92 10.71
N SER A 53 -5.66 9.45 10.77
CA SER A 53 -6.38 9.24 12.04
C SER A 53 -5.71 8.18 12.93
N ALA A 54 -5.06 7.19 12.34
CA ALA A 54 -4.25 6.18 13.04
C ALA A 54 -2.83 6.66 13.39
N GLY A 55 -2.47 7.90 13.05
CA GLY A 55 -1.20 8.53 13.42
C GLY A 55 -0.02 8.25 12.48
N PHE A 56 -0.29 7.80 11.25
CA PHE A 56 0.73 7.61 10.20
C PHE A 56 1.10 8.93 9.52
N GLY A 57 2.38 9.08 9.16
CA GLY A 57 2.88 10.27 8.48
C GLY A 57 2.56 10.30 6.97
N PRO A 58 2.78 11.43 6.27
CA PRO A 58 2.39 11.57 4.87
C PRO A 58 2.97 10.52 3.92
N ALA A 59 4.22 10.09 4.12
CA ALA A 59 4.85 9.06 3.29
C ALA A 59 4.16 7.69 3.45
N ASP A 60 3.77 7.33 4.68
CA ASP A 60 3.05 6.09 4.97
C ASP A 60 1.61 6.16 4.46
N GLN A 61 0.95 7.31 4.62
CA GLN A 61 -0.37 7.55 4.05
C GLN A 61 -0.34 7.33 2.53
N LEU A 62 0.66 7.90 1.84
CA LEU A 62 0.85 7.72 0.40
C LEU A 62 1.14 6.26 0.04
N SER A 63 1.96 5.54 0.84
CA SER A 63 2.17 4.10 0.67
C SER A 63 0.88 3.30 0.76
N MET A 64 0.01 3.58 1.73
CA MET A 64 -1.26 2.87 1.89
C MET A 64 -2.23 3.18 0.75
N VAL A 65 -2.30 4.43 0.28
CA VAL A 65 -3.08 4.79 -0.91
C VAL A 65 -2.56 4.04 -2.13
N ASN A 66 -1.23 4.00 -2.34
CA ASN A 66 -0.63 3.23 -3.42
C ASN A 66 -1.02 1.75 -3.35
N VAL A 67 -1.03 1.13 -2.17
CA VAL A 67 -1.51 -0.25 -2.01
C VAL A 67 -2.97 -0.40 -2.46
N ALA A 68 -3.85 0.51 -2.05
CA ALA A 68 -5.27 0.46 -2.42
C ALA A 68 -5.46 0.52 -3.95
N LEU A 69 -4.74 1.41 -4.64
CA LEU A 69 -4.81 1.56 -6.10
C LEU A 69 -4.24 0.37 -6.85
N GLN A 70 -3.17 -0.22 -6.34
CA GLN A 70 -2.58 -1.41 -6.97
C GLN A 70 -3.47 -2.63 -6.80
N VAL A 71 -4.18 -2.75 -5.68
CA VAL A 71 -5.22 -3.78 -5.51
C VAL A 71 -6.36 -3.55 -6.49
N GLU A 72 -6.87 -2.32 -6.60
CA GLU A 72 -7.93 -1.98 -7.57
C GLU A 72 -7.50 -2.34 -9.00
N THR A 73 -6.33 -1.86 -9.43
CA THR A 73 -5.74 -2.15 -10.74
C THR A 73 -5.62 -3.66 -10.99
N LEU A 74 -5.13 -4.41 -10.00
CA LEU A 74 -4.98 -5.86 -10.11
C LEU A 74 -6.34 -6.55 -10.22
N THR A 75 -7.32 -6.17 -9.39
CA THR A 75 -8.66 -6.76 -9.42
C THR A 75 -9.45 -6.43 -10.69
N SER A 76 -9.14 -5.33 -11.36
CA SER A 76 -9.69 -4.98 -12.68
C SER A 76 -8.93 -5.61 -13.85
N HIS A 77 -7.85 -6.36 -13.61
CA HIS A 77 -7.10 -7.00 -14.68
C HIS A 77 -7.89 -8.20 -15.25
N PRO A 78 -7.98 -8.39 -16.58
CA PRO A 78 -8.83 -9.44 -17.18
C PRO A 78 -8.56 -10.88 -16.70
N LEU A 79 -7.31 -11.17 -16.33
CA LEU A 79 -6.91 -12.48 -15.79
C LEU A 79 -7.32 -12.70 -14.32
N VAL A 80 -7.64 -11.63 -13.59
CA VAL A 80 -7.90 -11.64 -12.15
C VAL A 80 -9.38 -11.36 -11.86
N GLU A 81 -9.99 -10.42 -12.58
CA GLU A 81 -11.36 -9.95 -12.34
C GLU A 81 -12.36 -11.11 -12.21
N ASN A 82 -12.39 -12.01 -13.20
CA ASN A 82 -13.34 -13.11 -13.25
C ASN A 82 -13.18 -14.11 -12.08
N PRO A 83 -11.99 -14.68 -11.84
CA PRO A 83 -11.75 -15.50 -10.65
C PRO A 83 -12.02 -14.77 -9.33
N HIS A 84 -11.70 -13.47 -9.26
CA HIS A 84 -11.92 -12.66 -8.06
C HIS A 84 -13.41 -12.45 -7.76
N LEU A 85 -14.21 -12.08 -8.76
CA LEU A 85 -15.67 -11.89 -8.61
C LEU A 85 -16.39 -13.19 -8.26
N ARG A 86 -15.88 -14.35 -8.70
CA ARG A 86 -16.42 -15.67 -8.34
C ARG A 86 -15.97 -16.18 -6.97
N GLY A 87 -15.07 -15.46 -6.29
CA GLY A 87 -14.49 -15.91 -5.01
C GLY A 87 -13.52 -17.07 -5.14
N GLU A 88 -13.00 -17.33 -6.33
CA GLU A 88 -11.98 -18.37 -6.59
C GLU A 88 -10.55 -17.83 -6.36
N LEU A 89 -10.40 -16.51 -6.28
CA LEU A 89 -9.14 -15.82 -6.06
C LEU A 89 -9.33 -14.62 -5.12
N ASP A 90 -8.64 -14.65 -3.99
CA ASP A 90 -8.57 -13.51 -3.08
C ASP A 90 -7.39 -12.59 -3.41
N VAL A 91 -7.63 -11.28 -3.36
CA VAL A 91 -6.60 -10.24 -3.49
C VAL A 91 -6.62 -9.39 -2.22
N PHE A 92 -5.47 -9.28 -1.56
CA PHE A 92 -5.32 -8.51 -0.33
C PHE A 92 -4.30 -7.38 -0.52
N GLY A 93 -4.70 -6.16 -0.17
CA GLY A 93 -3.78 -5.06 0.08
C GLY A 93 -3.23 -5.15 1.49
N VAL A 94 -1.92 -5.15 1.64
CA VAL A 94 -1.25 -5.18 2.95
C VAL A 94 -0.23 -4.08 3.08
N PHE A 95 -0.16 -3.48 4.26
CA PHE A 95 0.90 -2.56 4.66
C PHE A 95 1.56 -3.08 5.93
N TYR A 96 2.88 -3.17 5.93
CA TYR A 96 3.64 -3.63 7.09
C TYR A 96 4.22 -2.44 7.84
N ASP A 97 3.78 -2.24 9.08
CA ASP A 97 4.30 -1.21 9.98
C ASP A 97 5.52 -1.75 10.74
N ILE A 98 6.73 -1.64 10.15
CA ILE A 98 7.97 -2.23 10.70
C ILE A 98 8.23 -1.87 12.18
N PRO A 99 8.05 -0.63 12.69
CA PRO A 99 8.36 -0.26 14.06
C PRO A 99 7.49 -0.98 15.07
N SER A 100 6.24 -1.30 14.71
CA SER A 100 5.34 -2.08 15.56
C SER A 100 5.32 -3.57 15.19
N ALA A 101 5.99 -3.95 14.11
CA ALA A 101 5.95 -5.28 13.51
C ALA A 101 4.52 -5.79 13.23
N THR A 102 3.59 -4.89 12.89
CA THR A 102 2.20 -5.25 12.62
C THR A 102 1.87 -5.19 11.14
N VAL A 103 0.90 -6.02 10.72
CA VAL A 103 0.33 -5.98 9.37
C VAL A 103 -1.02 -5.29 9.43
N LEU A 104 -1.22 -4.32 8.55
CA LEU A 104 -2.50 -3.69 8.31
C LEU A 104 -3.05 -4.19 6.98
N ARG A 105 -4.33 -4.59 6.98
CA ARG A 105 -5.10 -4.80 5.77
C ARG A 105 -5.57 -3.45 5.26
N ILE A 106 -5.25 -3.17 4.00
CA ILE A 106 -5.73 -1.98 3.28
C ILE A 106 -6.93 -2.40 2.45
N ARG A 107 -8.05 -1.72 2.67
CA ARG A 107 -9.28 -1.82 1.89
C ARG A 107 -9.48 -0.55 1.06
N PRO A 108 -10.42 -0.51 0.11
CA PRO A 108 -10.65 0.68 -0.71
C PRO A 108 -10.90 1.96 0.12
N THR A 109 -11.48 1.82 1.31
CA THR A 109 -11.83 2.97 2.16
C THR A 109 -11.36 2.90 3.61
N THR A 110 -10.83 1.76 4.07
CA THR A 110 -10.44 1.55 5.47
C THR A 110 -9.05 0.94 5.60
N ILE A 111 -8.49 1.07 6.80
CA ILE A 111 -7.32 0.30 7.23
C ILE A 111 -7.71 -0.47 8.49
N ASP A 112 -7.35 -1.75 8.54
CA ASP A 112 -7.73 -2.64 9.62
C ASP A 112 -6.52 -3.45 10.06
N SER A 113 -6.40 -3.76 11.36
CA SER A 113 -5.35 -4.68 11.80
C SER A 113 -5.61 -6.07 11.21
N MET A 114 -4.57 -6.69 10.68
CA MET A 114 -4.62 -8.08 10.24
C MET A 114 -3.97 -8.95 11.31
N GLU A 115 -4.79 -9.66 12.07
CA GLU A 115 -4.29 -10.73 12.92
C GLU A 115 -3.94 -11.93 12.04
N LEU A 116 -2.66 -12.29 12.04
CA LEU A 116 -2.23 -13.58 11.50
C LEU A 116 -2.67 -14.65 12.50
N VAL A 117 -3.77 -15.33 12.19
CA VAL A 117 -4.15 -16.52 12.94
C VAL A 117 -3.11 -17.59 12.61
N SER A 118 -2.27 -17.93 13.58
CA SER A 118 -1.44 -19.13 13.48
C SER A 118 -2.38 -20.32 13.29
N PRO A 119 -2.17 -21.20 12.29
CA PRO A 119 -2.93 -22.43 12.22
C PRO A 119 -2.74 -23.18 13.55
N GLU A 120 -3.84 -23.64 14.14
CA GLU A 120 -3.79 -24.56 15.28
C GLU A 120 -2.78 -25.66 14.95
N PRO A 121 -1.84 -25.99 15.86
CA PRO A 121 -0.94 -27.10 15.62
C PRO A 121 -1.82 -28.33 15.39
N SER A 122 -1.79 -28.87 14.17
CA SER A 122 -2.53 -30.08 13.84
C SER A 122 -2.09 -31.16 14.82
N GLY A 123 -2.93 -31.45 15.81
CA GLY A 123 -2.63 -32.44 16.83
C GLY A 123 -2.41 -33.79 16.15
N GLY A 124 -1.20 -34.34 16.33
CA GLY A 124 -0.86 -35.69 15.88
C GLY A 124 0.57 -35.77 15.33
N TRP A 125 1.49 -36.17 16.20
CA TRP A 125 2.58 -37.05 15.81
C TRP A 125 2.13 -38.48 16.11
#